data_AF-A0A314Z310-F1
#
_entry.id   AF-A0A314Z310-F1
#
_cell.length_a   1.000
_cell.length_b   1.000
_cell.length_c   1.000
_cell.angle_alpha   90.00
_cell.angle_beta   90.00
_cell.angle_gamma   90.00
#
_symmetry.space_group_name_H-M   'P 1'
#
loop_
_entity.id
_entity.type
_entity.pdbx_description
1 polymer ?
#
loop_
_entity_poly.entity_id
_entity_poly.type
_entity_poly.pdbx_seq_one_letter_code
_entity_poly.pdbx_strand_id
1 'polypeptide(L)'
;MQKSLRYAVAFAGNGAKDVTRRYCLKWYQIASQRVNSIWWDAVLAPLRDFEVTATSDSIHLEKEHTGSSSGHEQTKSLNISERAVIATRNSLEDMELETKALTEPLPTNQQAYKNHQLYAIEKWLTKDQVLHPKGPIVGFCSGHPVYPRTCVQTLRTRERWLREGLQVKINEHPVKELKRSSKVHKVQDPESDNYVGVNSKRTIELYGKWQLEPLDLPHAVNGIVPKNDHGNVEVWSEKCLPPGTVHLRLPRVFYVAKRLEIDYAPAMVGFEFKNGQSYPVFDGIVVCAEFRDAIVEAYAEEEERREAVEKKRNEMQAISRWYQLLSSIVTRQSTKSVNSKLDVQVGGSQNDEQSLACQQDVHENRPAGPSAAMPENHEHVFLTENQSFDDNLVVTKRCHCGFTVQVEEL
;
A
#
# COMPACT_ATOMS: atom_id res chain seq x y z
N MET A 1 9.28 -6.42 -40.73
CA MET A 1 9.67 -6.47 -39.29
C MET A 1 10.06 -7.89 -38.95
N GLN A 2 11.36 -8.16 -38.74
CA GLN A 2 11.81 -9.48 -38.29
C GLN A 2 11.44 -9.63 -36.80
N LYS A 3 10.65 -10.65 -36.45
CA LYS A 3 10.24 -10.90 -35.06
C LYS A 3 11.48 -11.22 -34.23
N SER A 4 11.69 -10.51 -33.12
CA SER A 4 12.77 -10.84 -32.18
C SER A 4 12.43 -12.14 -31.45
N LEU A 5 13.34 -13.12 -31.49
CA LEU A 5 13.21 -14.36 -30.74
C LEU A 5 13.40 -14.05 -29.25
N ARG A 6 12.32 -14.15 -28.46
CA ARG A 6 12.31 -13.84 -27.02
C ARG A 6 12.45 -15.06 -26.11
N TYR A 7 11.97 -16.21 -26.58
CA TYR A 7 12.02 -17.48 -25.88
C TYR A 7 12.34 -18.58 -26.89
N ALA A 8 13.38 -19.36 -26.60
CA ALA A 8 13.64 -20.64 -27.23
C ALA A 8 13.78 -21.66 -26.09
N VAL A 9 12.86 -22.62 -26.04
CA VAL A 9 12.81 -23.66 -25.01
C VAL A 9 13.04 -24.99 -25.69
N ALA A 10 14.04 -25.73 -25.23
CA ALA A 10 14.30 -27.11 -25.63
C ALA A 10 13.53 -28.05 -24.72
N PHE A 11 12.94 -29.11 -25.27
CA PHE A 11 12.21 -30.14 -24.53
C PHE A 11 12.92 -31.47 -24.70
N ALA A 12 13.03 -32.26 -23.61
CA ALA A 12 13.50 -33.64 -23.65
C ALA A 12 12.66 -34.46 -22.65
N GLY A 13 12.00 -35.51 -23.16
CA GLY A 13 10.94 -36.22 -22.42
C GLY A 13 9.90 -35.24 -21.86
N ASN A 14 9.69 -35.29 -20.55
CA ASN A 14 8.77 -34.38 -19.83
C ASN A 14 9.47 -33.12 -19.29
N GLY A 15 10.74 -32.92 -19.64
CA GLY A 15 11.54 -31.78 -19.20
C GLY A 15 11.65 -30.67 -20.22
N ALA A 16 12.07 -29.49 -19.72
CA ALA A 16 12.26 -28.30 -20.54
C ALA A 16 13.41 -27.42 -20.02
N LYS A 17 14.13 -26.78 -20.94
CA LYS A 17 15.24 -25.86 -20.63
C LYS A 17 15.20 -24.62 -21.53
N ASP A 18 15.44 -23.45 -20.96
CA ASP A 18 15.58 -22.20 -21.71
C ASP A 18 16.95 -22.14 -22.39
N VAL A 19 16.95 -22.23 -23.70
CA VAL A 19 18.14 -22.16 -24.56
C VAL A 19 18.18 -20.86 -25.37
N THR A 20 17.38 -19.86 -25.01
CA THR A 20 17.29 -18.57 -25.73
C THR A 20 18.66 -17.92 -25.92
N ARG A 21 19.54 -18.02 -24.92
CA ARG A 21 20.91 -17.49 -24.94
C ARG A 21 21.76 -18.08 -26.07
N ARG A 22 21.48 -19.30 -26.52
CA ARG A 22 22.20 -19.91 -27.66
C ARG A 22 21.90 -19.21 -28.97
N TYR A 23 20.68 -18.71 -29.15
CA TYR A 23 20.17 -18.17 -30.41
C TYR A 23 20.07 -16.63 -30.41
N CYS A 24 20.08 -15.99 -29.24
CA CYS A 24 20.01 -14.54 -29.13
C CYS A 24 21.41 -13.92 -29.01
N LEU A 25 21.88 -13.28 -30.09
CA LEU A 25 23.15 -12.56 -30.11
C LEU A 25 23.12 -11.19 -29.40
N LYS A 26 21.92 -10.65 -29.14
CA LYS A 26 21.71 -9.31 -28.57
C LYS A 26 20.75 -9.38 -27.39
N TRP A 27 21.19 -9.95 -26.28
CA TRP A 27 20.32 -10.24 -25.14
C TRP A 27 19.67 -8.99 -24.58
N TYR A 28 20.42 -7.89 -24.50
CA TYR A 28 19.92 -6.61 -23.96
C TYR A 28 18.67 -6.09 -24.70
N GLN A 29 18.46 -6.49 -25.97
CA GLN A 29 17.29 -6.06 -26.75
C GLN A 29 16.03 -6.85 -26.40
N ILE A 30 16.20 -8.12 -26.02
CA ILE A 30 15.08 -9.01 -25.71
C ILE A 30 14.77 -9.03 -24.21
N ALA A 31 15.76 -8.80 -23.35
CA ALA A 31 15.64 -8.99 -21.91
C ALA A 31 14.50 -8.18 -21.29
N SER A 32 14.34 -6.91 -21.69
CA SER A 32 13.24 -6.05 -21.22
C SER A 32 11.87 -6.41 -21.80
N GLN A 33 11.83 -7.28 -22.82
CA GLN A 33 10.60 -7.77 -23.46
C GLN A 33 10.20 -9.15 -22.91
N ARG A 34 11.00 -9.73 -22.00
CA ARG A 34 10.70 -10.99 -21.31
C ARG A 34 9.88 -10.71 -20.05
N VAL A 35 9.22 -11.75 -19.57
CA VAL A 35 8.52 -11.75 -18.30
C VAL A 35 9.53 -11.70 -17.15
N ASN A 36 9.02 -11.53 -15.93
CA ASN A 36 9.83 -11.54 -14.72
C ASN A 36 10.73 -12.80 -14.67
N SER A 37 12.04 -12.60 -14.49
CA SER A 37 13.02 -13.70 -14.52
C SER A 37 12.83 -14.67 -13.36
N ILE A 38 12.53 -14.18 -12.16
CA ILE A 38 12.30 -15.01 -10.97
C ILE A 38 11.13 -15.96 -11.21
N TRP A 39 10.03 -15.45 -11.77
CA TRP A 39 8.87 -16.27 -12.12
C TRP A 39 9.21 -17.28 -13.21
N TRP A 40 9.90 -16.87 -14.28
CA TRP A 40 10.28 -17.75 -15.38
C TRP A 40 11.21 -18.89 -14.91
N ASP A 41 12.20 -18.56 -14.08
CA ASP A 41 13.14 -19.54 -13.51
C ASP A 41 12.43 -20.50 -12.56
N ALA A 42 11.44 -20.02 -11.80
CA ALA A 42 10.61 -20.86 -10.94
C ALA A 42 9.71 -21.82 -11.73
N VAL A 43 9.15 -21.38 -12.86
CA VAL A 43 8.35 -22.22 -13.76
C VAL A 43 9.18 -23.31 -14.42
N LEU A 44 10.42 -23.00 -14.82
CA LEU A 44 11.31 -23.97 -15.46
C LEU A 44 12.04 -24.87 -14.46
N ALA A 45 12.18 -24.48 -13.18
CA ALA A 45 12.94 -25.26 -12.22
C ALA A 45 12.48 -26.73 -12.12
N PRO A 46 11.18 -27.07 -11.96
CA PRO A 46 10.74 -28.46 -11.95
C PRO A 46 10.98 -29.17 -13.29
N LEU A 47 10.85 -28.45 -14.40
CA LEU A 47 11.01 -29.00 -15.76
C LEU A 47 12.48 -29.30 -16.09
N ARG A 48 13.43 -28.60 -15.45
CA ARG A 48 14.86 -28.92 -15.60
C ARG A 48 15.21 -30.25 -14.95
N ASP A 49 14.62 -30.57 -13.80
CA ASP A 49 14.85 -31.85 -13.12
C ASP A 49 14.34 -33.05 -13.96
N PHE A 50 13.19 -32.87 -14.62
CA PHE A 50 12.66 -33.85 -15.57
C PHE A 50 13.50 -33.95 -16.85
N GLU A 51 14.14 -32.87 -17.31
CA GLU A 51 15.01 -32.87 -18.50
C GLU A 51 16.27 -33.70 -18.25
N VAL A 52 16.88 -33.52 -17.07
CA VAL A 52 18.04 -34.30 -16.61
C VAL A 52 17.70 -35.79 -16.55
N THR A 53 16.49 -36.13 -16.08
CA THR A 53 16.04 -37.51 -15.96
C THR A 53 15.74 -38.13 -17.33
N ALA A 54 15.00 -37.42 -18.19
CA ALA A 54 14.61 -37.92 -19.51
C ALA A 54 15.80 -38.11 -20.47
N THR A 55 16.82 -37.26 -20.35
CA THR A 55 18.06 -37.41 -21.11
C THR A 55 18.91 -38.58 -20.61
N SER A 56 18.73 -39.00 -19.35
CA SER A 56 19.24 -40.26 -18.81
C SER A 56 18.53 -41.49 -19.37
N ASP A 57 17.22 -41.43 -19.52
CA ASP A 57 16.44 -42.59 -19.95
C ASP A 57 16.49 -42.82 -21.48
N SER A 58 16.59 -41.74 -22.28
CA SER A 58 16.62 -41.83 -23.75
C SER A 58 17.86 -42.55 -24.29
N ILE A 59 19.00 -42.41 -23.61
CA ILE A 59 20.26 -43.08 -23.99
C ILE A 59 20.18 -44.59 -23.71
N HIS A 60 19.40 -45.00 -22.71
CA HIS A 60 19.22 -46.41 -22.36
C HIS A 60 18.41 -47.17 -23.43
N LEU A 61 17.48 -46.50 -24.13
CA LEU A 61 16.71 -47.08 -25.24
C LEU A 61 17.50 -47.19 -26.56
N GLU A 62 18.39 -46.24 -26.88
CA GLU A 62 19.17 -46.29 -28.14
C GLU A 62 20.20 -47.45 -28.16
N LYS A 63 20.69 -47.88 -27.00
CA LYS A 63 21.64 -49.00 -26.89
C LYS A 63 21.00 -50.39 -27.04
N GLU A 64 19.72 -50.55 -26.70
CA GLU A 64 19.03 -51.83 -26.87
C GLU A 64 18.79 -52.19 -28.36
N HIS A 65 18.89 -51.22 -29.28
CA HIS A 65 18.77 -51.46 -30.72
C HIS A 65 20.09 -51.77 -31.43
N THR A 66 21.26 -51.73 -30.76
CA THR A 66 22.56 -51.94 -31.42
C THR A 66 23.45 -53.02 -30.80
N GLY A 67 22.98 -53.83 -29.85
CA GLY A 67 23.80 -54.85 -29.19
C GLY A 67 23.09 -56.16 -28.91
N SER A 68 23.14 -57.12 -29.84
CA SER A 68 22.91 -58.53 -29.54
C SER A 68 24.21 -59.21 -29.13
N SER A 69 24.30 -59.59 -27.86
CA SER A 69 24.77 -60.90 -27.35
C SER A 69 25.78 -60.86 -26.19
N SER A 70 25.32 -61.43 -25.08
CA SER A 70 26.02 -62.15 -24.00
C SER A 70 26.75 -61.36 -22.89
N GLY A 71 26.41 -61.70 -21.64
CA GLY A 71 27.26 -61.52 -20.46
C GLY A 71 26.70 -60.63 -19.35
N HIS A 72 25.85 -61.18 -18.48
CA HIS A 72 25.47 -60.59 -17.20
C HIS A 72 26.69 -60.52 -16.26
N GLU A 73 27.08 -59.30 -15.82
CA GLU A 73 27.60 -58.97 -14.46
C GLU A 73 28.21 -57.54 -14.31
N GLN A 74 28.12 -56.65 -15.32
CA GLN A 74 28.70 -55.29 -15.28
C GLN A 74 27.67 -54.13 -15.24
N THR A 75 26.44 -54.35 -14.80
CA THR A 75 25.35 -53.37 -14.97
C THR A 75 25.30 -52.23 -13.93
N LYS A 76 26.08 -52.29 -12.84
CA LYS A 76 26.07 -51.25 -11.78
C LYS A 76 27.10 -50.13 -11.98
N SER A 77 28.24 -50.43 -12.61
CA SER A 77 29.31 -49.45 -12.86
C SER A 77 29.06 -48.58 -14.11
N LEU A 78 28.35 -49.11 -15.10
CA LEU A 78 28.04 -48.40 -16.36
C LEU A 78 27.01 -47.26 -16.17
N ASN A 79 26.03 -47.45 -15.28
CA ASN A 79 24.96 -46.47 -15.02
C ASN A 79 25.48 -45.20 -14.30
N ILE A 80 26.56 -45.31 -13.52
CA ILE A 80 27.23 -44.16 -12.88
C ILE A 80 28.01 -43.35 -13.91
N SER A 81 28.70 -44.02 -14.83
CA SER A 81 29.46 -43.36 -15.90
C SER A 81 28.55 -42.62 -16.88
N GLU A 82 27.38 -43.18 -17.21
CA GLU A 82 26.43 -42.56 -18.15
C GLU A 82 25.70 -41.37 -17.52
N ARG A 83 25.26 -41.48 -16.26
CA ARG A 83 24.77 -40.32 -15.50
C ARG A 83 25.83 -39.23 -15.37
N ALA A 84 27.10 -39.60 -15.18
CA ALA A 84 28.20 -38.64 -15.15
C ALA A 84 28.38 -37.93 -16.52
N VAL A 85 28.26 -38.64 -17.65
CA VAL A 85 28.34 -38.04 -18.98
C VAL A 85 27.20 -37.06 -19.25
N ILE A 86 25.97 -37.35 -18.80
CA ILE A 86 24.81 -36.47 -18.98
C ILE A 86 24.88 -35.26 -18.08
N ALA A 87 25.26 -35.46 -16.81
CA ALA A 87 25.56 -34.35 -15.90
C ALA A 87 26.67 -33.46 -16.48
N THR A 88 27.67 -34.07 -17.12
CA THR A 88 28.75 -33.34 -17.82
C THR A 88 28.20 -32.58 -19.03
N ARG A 89 27.34 -33.17 -19.86
CA ARG A 89 26.70 -32.49 -21.01
C ARG A 89 25.87 -31.29 -20.56
N ASN A 90 25.02 -31.47 -19.55
CA ASN A 90 24.15 -30.41 -19.03
C ASN A 90 24.98 -29.29 -18.41
N SER A 91 26.02 -29.64 -17.65
CA SER A 91 26.96 -28.68 -17.08
C SER A 91 27.74 -27.92 -18.17
N LEU A 92 28.19 -28.61 -19.23
CA LEU A 92 28.86 -27.96 -20.36
C LEU A 92 27.94 -27.01 -21.11
N GLU A 93 26.66 -27.37 -21.30
CA GLU A 93 25.67 -26.49 -21.89
C GLU A 93 25.40 -25.27 -20.99
N ASP A 94 25.27 -25.46 -19.68
CA ASP A 94 25.10 -24.34 -18.75
C ASP A 94 26.31 -23.40 -18.77
N MET A 95 27.52 -23.97 -18.80
CA MET A 95 28.75 -23.20 -19.00
C MET A 95 28.78 -22.47 -20.35
N GLU A 96 28.31 -23.09 -21.45
CA GLU A 96 28.20 -22.45 -22.76
C GLU A 96 27.24 -21.25 -22.72
N LEU A 97 26.06 -21.42 -22.13
CA LEU A 97 25.02 -20.38 -22.05
C LEU A 97 25.46 -19.22 -21.14
N GLU A 98 26.12 -19.52 -20.02
CA GLU A 98 26.69 -18.51 -19.12
C GLU A 98 27.85 -17.76 -19.78
N THR A 99 28.75 -18.49 -20.45
CA THR A 99 29.85 -17.87 -21.22
C THR A 99 29.28 -16.91 -22.26
N LYS A 100 28.26 -17.33 -23.02
CA LYS A 100 27.57 -16.45 -23.99
C LYS A 100 26.90 -15.24 -23.32
N ALA A 101 26.43 -15.37 -22.09
CA ALA A 101 25.86 -14.25 -21.35
C ALA A 101 26.93 -13.22 -20.97
N LEU A 102 28.13 -13.67 -20.60
CA LEU A 102 29.25 -12.82 -20.16
C LEU A 102 30.07 -12.25 -21.32
N THR A 103 30.25 -12.99 -22.41
CA THR A 103 31.06 -12.61 -23.57
C THR A 103 30.24 -11.95 -24.70
N GLU A 104 29.05 -11.44 -24.40
CA GLU A 104 28.27 -10.69 -25.38
C GLU A 104 29.07 -9.48 -25.87
N PRO A 105 29.22 -9.26 -27.20
CA PRO A 105 29.99 -8.14 -27.70
C PRO A 105 29.35 -6.82 -27.24
N LEU A 106 30.19 -5.84 -26.96
CA LEU A 106 29.74 -4.52 -26.56
C LEU A 106 28.77 -3.94 -27.61
N PRO A 107 27.57 -3.49 -27.20
CA PRO A 107 26.63 -2.88 -28.13
C PRO A 107 27.26 -1.70 -28.88
N THR A 108 27.08 -1.65 -30.20
CA THR A 108 27.57 -0.53 -31.02
C THR A 108 26.69 0.72 -30.87
N ASN A 109 25.43 0.55 -30.50
CA ASN A 109 24.48 1.65 -30.28
C ASN A 109 24.56 2.13 -28.83
N GLN A 110 24.93 3.39 -28.61
CA GLN A 110 25.03 3.97 -27.27
C GLN A 110 23.72 3.89 -26.46
N GLN A 111 22.55 3.94 -27.11
CA GLN A 111 21.26 3.88 -26.41
C GLN A 111 20.99 2.52 -25.77
N ALA A 112 21.63 1.45 -26.25
CA ALA A 112 21.54 0.11 -25.68
C ALA A 112 21.98 0.10 -24.21
N TYR A 113 22.95 0.94 -23.84
CA TYR A 113 23.54 0.98 -22.50
C TYR A 113 22.64 1.60 -21.43
N LYS A 114 21.50 2.20 -21.80
CA LYS A 114 20.53 2.73 -20.81
C LYS A 114 20.01 1.62 -19.90
N ASN A 115 19.58 0.51 -20.50
CA ASN A 115 18.94 -0.63 -19.81
C ASN A 115 19.77 -1.93 -19.91
N HIS A 116 21.04 -1.82 -20.31
CA HIS A 116 21.90 -2.99 -20.43
C HIS A 116 22.22 -3.58 -19.05
N GLN A 117 22.14 -4.91 -18.94
CA GLN A 117 22.28 -5.62 -17.67
C GLN A 117 23.72 -5.60 -17.14
N LEU A 118 24.71 -5.78 -18.04
CA LEU A 118 26.12 -5.90 -17.65
C LEU A 118 26.94 -4.61 -17.77
N TYR A 119 26.50 -3.64 -18.56
CA TYR A 119 27.33 -2.51 -18.96
C TYR A 119 26.57 -1.19 -18.86
N ALA A 120 27.31 -0.11 -18.65
CA ALA A 120 26.76 1.24 -18.59
C ALA A 120 27.73 2.26 -19.17
N ILE A 121 27.17 3.38 -19.61
CA ILE A 121 27.92 4.56 -20.01
C ILE A 121 27.45 5.70 -19.13
N GLU A 122 28.40 6.46 -18.56
CA GLU A 122 28.14 7.56 -17.62
C GLU A 122 27.11 8.57 -18.15
N LYS A 123 27.20 8.93 -19.44
CA LYS A 123 26.27 9.84 -20.14
C LYS A 123 24.80 9.36 -20.13
N TRP A 124 24.57 8.05 -20.06
CA TRP A 124 23.25 7.45 -20.12
C TRP A 124 22.70 7.01 -18.76
N LEU A 125 23.43 7.30 -17.68
CA LEU A 125 22.94 7.11 -16.33
C LEU A 125 21.80 8.10 -16.01
N THR A 126 20.88 7.67 -15.16
CA THR A 126 19.80 8.53 -14.72
C THR A 126 20.31 9.63 -13.78
N LYS A 127 19.46 10.65 -13.54
CA LYS A 127 19.81 11.79 -12.68
C LYS A 127 20.18 11.37 -11.26
N ASP A 128 19.66 10.25 -10.79
CA ASP A 128 19.85 9.62 -9.49
C ASP A 128 20.86 8.46 -9.52
N GLN A 129 21.72 8.38 -10.54
CA GLN A 129 22.77 7.37 -10.63
C GLN A 129 24.15 8.00 -10.81
N VAL A 130 25.17 7.26 -10.36
CA VAL A 130 26.59 7.60 -10.52
C VAL A 130 27.43 6.33 -10.65
N LEU A 131 28.66 6.46 -11.15
CA LEU A 131 29.66 5.39 -11.11
C LEU A 131 30.46 5.48 -9.81
N HIS A 132 30.37 4.46 -8.94
CA HIS A 132 31.13 4.38 -7.71
C HIS A 132 31.41 2.92 -7.26
N PRO A 133 32.69 2.56 -7.00
CA PRO A 133 33.88 3.28 -7.44
C PRO A 133 33.93 3.34 -8.99
N LYS A 134 34.72 4.26 -9.55
CA LYS A 134 34.98 4.25 -11.00
C LYS A 134 35.82 3.01 -11.32
N GLY A 135 35.16 1.96 -11.80
CA GLY A 135 35.78 0.69 -12.15
C GLY A 135 36.59 0.74 -13.45
N PRO A 136 37.17 -0.39 -13.86
CA PRO A 136 37.95 -0.47 -15.10
C PRO A 136 37.06 -0.20 -16.32
N ILE A 137 37.65 0.47 -17.32
CA ILE A 137 36.99 0.69 -18.60
C ILE A 137 37.03 -0.63 -19.37
N VAL A 138 35.86 -1.19 -19.68
CA VAL A 138 35.71 -2.46 -20.42
C VAL A 138 35.92 -2.25 -21.91
N GLY A 139 35.60 -1.05 -22.41
CA GLY A 139 35.79 -0.68 -23.80
C GLY A 139 35.21 0.69 -24.10
N PHE A 140 35.07 0.99 -25.39
CA PHE A 140 34.54 2.27 -25.85
C PHE A 140 33.40 2.07 -26.83
N CYS A 141 32.32 2.84 -26.66
CA CYS A 141 31.23 2.92 -27.62
C CYS A 141 31.14 4.34 -28.15
N SER A 142 31.50 4.55 -29.41
CA SER A 142 31.50 5.89 -30.05
C SER A 142 32.27 6.94 -29.25
N GLY A 143 33.43 6.58 -28.69
CA GLY A 143 34.26 7.48 -27.88
C GLY A 143 33.84 7.63 -26.41
N HIS A 144 32.74 7.02 -25.98
CA HIS A 144 32.36 7.00 -24.56
C HIS A 144 32.89 5.75 -23.85
N PRO A 145 33.54 5.88 -22.68
CA PRO A 145 34.00 4.74 -21.90
C PRO A 145 32.81 3.92 -21.38
N VAL A 146 32.91 2.61 -21.53
CA VAL A 146 31.95 1.63 -21.06
C VAL A 146 32.46 1.04 -19.75
N TYR A 147 31.60 1.06 -18.73
CA TYR A 147 31.89 0.51 -17.41
C TYR A 147 30.98 -0.69 -17.11
N PRO A 148 31.40 -1.59 -16.20
CA PRO A 148 30.51 -2.61 -15.66
C PRO A 148 29.29 -1.96 -14.97
N ARG A 149 28.10 -2.53 -15.15
CA ARG A 149 26.88 -2.04 -14.50
C ARG A 149 26.96 -2.17 -12.97
N THR A 150 27.78 -3.07 -12.47
CA THR A 150 28.07 -3.23 -11.03
C THR A 150 28.70 -1.99 -10.41
N CYS A 151 29.33 -1.11 -11.20
CA CYS A 151 29.82 0.19 -10.73
C CYS A 151 28.72 1.25 -10.64
N VAL A 152 27.55 1.03 -11.25
CA VAL A 152 26.45 1.99 -11.20
C VAL A 152 25.76 1.87 -9.84
N GLN A 153 25.78 2.97 -9.10
CA GLN A 153 25.11 3.07 -7.82
C GLN A 153 23.94 4.05 -7.90
N THR A 154 22.85 3.67 -7.25
CA THR A 154 21.67 4.52 -7.08
C THR A 154 21.90 5.47 -5.91
N LEU A 155 21.64 6.74 -6.15
CA LEU A 155 21.69 7.82 -5.18
C LEU A 155 20.26 8.15 -4.72
N ARG A 156 20.11 8.46 -3.44
CA ARG A 156 18.82 8.84 -2.86
C ARG A 156 18.98 10.00 -1.89
N THR A 157 17.88 10.68 -1.57
CA THR A 157 17.90 11.75 -0.57
C THR A 157 18.10 11.18 0.83
N ARG A 158 18.49 12.02 1.78
CA ARG A 158 18.67 11.62 3.19
C ARG A 158 17.38 10.99 3.73
N GLU A 159 16.23 11.60 3.46
CA GLU A 159 14.93 11.12 3.95
C GLU A 159 14.58 9.74 3.39
N ARG A 160 14.94 9.47 2.13
CA ARG A 160 14.68 8.16 1.51
C ARG A 160 15.60 7.07 2.07
N TRP A 161 16.83 7.42 2.47
CA TRP A 161 17.72 6.48 3.16
C TRP A 161 17.25 6.19 4.59
N LEU A 162 16.68 7.18 5.30
CA LEU A 162 16.11 6.97 6.62
C LEU A 162 15.07 5.85 6.63
N ARG A 163 14.19 5.77 5.61
CA ARG A 163 13.21 4.68 5.44
C ARG A 163 13.83 3.29 5.31
N GLU A 164 15.08 3.21 4.87
CA GLU A 164 15.82 1.94 4.80
C GLU A 164 16.54 1.59 6.11
N GLY A 165 16.42 2.43 7.15
CA GLY A 165 17.16 2.30 8.41
C GLY A 165 18.62 2.73 8.28
N LEU A 166 18.91 3.68 7.39
CA LEU A 166 20.26 4.18 7.12
C LEU A 166 20.32 5.69 7.28
N GLN A 167 21.38 6.19 7.91
CA GLN A 167 21.66 7.62 8.03
C GLN A 167 22.98 7.96 7.33
N VAL A 168 23.12 9.22 6.90
CA VAL A 168 24.38 9.71 6.31
C VAL A 168 25.39 9.88 7.43
N LYS A 169 26.61 9.35 7.25
CA LYS A 169 27.71 9.56 8.20
C LYS A 169 27.97 11.04 8.44
N ILE A 170 28.46 11.35 9.64
CA ILE A 170 28.82 12.71 10.02
C ILE A 170 29.90 13.25 9.05
N ASN A 171 29.74 14.50 8.59
CA ASN A 171 30.64 15.21 7.67
C ASN A 171 30.69 14.72 6.20
N GLU A 172 29.80 13.81 5.78
CA GLU A 172 29.70 13.45 4.35
C GLU A 172 28.97 14.53 3.53
N HIS A 173 29.50 14.79 2.33
CA HIS A 173 28.91 15.74 1.39
C HIS A 173 28.06 15.01 0.32
N PRO A 174 27.02 15.64 -0.23
CA PRO A 174 26.21 15.01 -1.27
C PRO A 174 27.05 14.69 -2.51
N VAL A 175 26.90 13.48 -3.06
CA VAL A 175 27.57 13.08 -4.30
C VAL A 175 27.03 13.84 -5.49
N LYS A 176 25.75 14.19 -5.47
CA LYS A 176 25.08 14.90 -6.55
C LYS A 176 24.02 15.84 -6.01
N GLU A 177 24.02 17.05 -6.52
CA GLU A 177 22.99 18.05 -6.23
C GLU A 177 22.16 18.33 -7.48
N LEU A 178 20.85 18.14 -7.39
CA LEU A 178 19.92 18.36 -8.50
C LEU A 178 19.09 19.61 -8.24
N LYS A 179 19.07 20.58 -9.16
CA LYS A 179 18.17 21.73 -9.04
C LYS A 179 16.71 21.28 -9.17
N ARG A 180 15.85 21.68 -8.22
CA ARG A 180 14.40 21.52 -8.34
C ARG A 180 13.94 22.37 -9.53
N SER A 181 13.20 21.76 -10.46
CA SER A 181 12.57 22.50 -11.54
C SER A 181 11.44 23.34 -10.94
N SER A 182 11.47 24.66 -11.16
CA SER A 182 10.41 25.59 -10.73
C SER A 182 9.06 25.36 -11.43
N LYS A 183 8.96 24.39 -12.34
CA LYS A 183 7.69 24.01 -12.97
C LYS A 183 6.86 23.25 -11.94
N VAL A 184 6.03 24.00 -11.22
CA VAL A 184 4.86 23.51 -10.49
C VAL A 184 3.93 22.85 -11.52
N HIS A 185 4.19 21.60 -11.86
CA HIS A 185 3.18 20.75 -12.45
C HIS A 185 2.29 20.28 -11.31
N LYS A 186 1.02 20.66 -11.40
CA LYS A 186 -0.13 20.27 -10.56
C LYS A 186 -0.44 18.75 -10.61
N VAL A 187 0.53 17.92 -10.98
CA VAL A 187 0.39 16.47 -11.09
C VAL A 187 1.15 15.85 -9.93
N GLN A 188 0.36 15.39 -8.97
CA GLN A 188 0.73 14.77 -7.72
C GLN A 188 1.35 13.40 -8.00
N ASP A 189 2.61 13.24 -7.64
CA ASP A 189 3.19 11.93 -7.40
C ASP A 189 3.06 11.66 -5.89
N PRO A 190 2.29 10.64 -5.46
CA PRO A 190 2.10 10.33 -4.05
C PRO A 190 3.39 9.86 -3.34
N GLU A 191 4.49 9.60 -4.05
CA GLU A 191 5.79 9.31 -3.43
C GLU A 191 6.64 10.56 -3.15
N SER A 192 6.21 11.76 -3.54
CA SER A 192 6.94 13.00 -3.27
C SER A 192 6.59 13.58 -1.89
N ASP A 193 7.01 12.87 -0.84
CA ASP A 193 7.00 13.36 0.55
C ASP A 193 7.83 14.65 0.67
N ASN A 194 7.21 15.78 0.39
CA ASN A 194 7.74 17.09 0.70
C ASN A 194 7.47 17.36 2.18
N TYR A 195 8.40 16.88 3.02
CA TYR A 195 8.55 17.40 4.38
C TYR A 195 8.82 18.91 4.28
N VAL A 196 7.87 19.73 4.73
CA VAL A 196 8.10 21.17 4.93
C VAL A 196 8.79 21.34 6.27
N GLY A 197 10.05 20.90 6.32
CA GLY A 197 11.04 21.42 7.25
C GLY A 197 11.72 22.60 6.59
N VAL A 198 11.76 23.74 7.27
CA VAL A 198 12.42 24.97 6.84
C VAL A 198 13.86 24.66 6.42
N ASN A 199 14.11 24.47 5.11
CA ASN A 199 15.37 24.91 4.53
C ASN A 199 15.29 25.19 3.03
N SER A 200 15.80 26.38 2.72
CA SER A 200 15.78 27.07 1.45
C SER A 200 16.79 26.50 0.44
N LYS A 201 16.80 25.18 0.21
CA LYS A 201 17.62 24.60 -0.86
C LYS A 201 16.77 24.31 -2.09
N ARG A 202 16.96 25.15 -3.11
CA ARG A 202 16.51 24.90 -4.50
C ARG A 202 17.17 23.65 -5.12
N THR A 203 17.98 22.92 -4.36
CA THR A 203 18.71 21.73 -4.77
C THR A 203 18.31 20.53 -3.92
N ILE A 204 18.10 19.39 -4.57
CA ILE A 204 17.91 18.06 -3.97
C ILE A 204 19.30 17.44 -3.85
N GLU A 205 19.70 17.17 -2.63
CA GLU A 205 20.96 16.49 -2.31
C GLU A 205 20.77 14.98 -2.38
N LEU A 206 21.69 14.30 -3.06
CA LEU A 206 21.66 12.86 -3.24
C LEU A 206 22.94 12.21 -2.72
N TYR A 207 22.76 11.14 -1.97
CA TYR A 207 23.80 10.38 -1.28
C TYR A 207 23.79 8.94 -1.76
N GLY A 208 24.97 8.33 -1.80
CA GLY A 208 25.15 6.92 -2.15
C GLY A 208 25.27 6.03 -0.93
N LYS A 209 25.00 4.72 -1.09
CA LYS A 209 25.00 3.75 0.02
C LYS A 209 26.32 3.68 0.81
N TRP A 210 27.47 3.97 0.19
CA TRP A 210 28.79 3.95 0.84
C TRP A 210 29.02 5.10 1.83
N GLN A 211 28.23 6.17 1.74
CA GLN A 211 28.27 7.33 2.62
C GLN A 211 27.38 7.14 3.87
N LEU A 212 26.74 5.99 3.98
CA LEU A 212 25.73 5.73 5.00
C LEU A 212 26.27 4.80 6.09
N GLU A 213 25.62 4.88 7.24
CA GLU A 213 25.77 3.98 8.37
C GLU A 213 24.36 3.56 8.87
N PRO A 214 24.26 2.48 9.66
CA PRO A 214 23.01 2.11 10.31
C PRO A 214 22.44 3.30 11.08
N LEU A 215 21.14 3.52 10.96
CA LEU A 215 20.42 4.56 11.71
C LEU A 215 20.59 4.31 13.21
N ASP A 216 21.11 5.30 13.92
CA ASP A 216 21.34 5.23 15.37
C ASP A 216 20.21 5.96 16.09
N LEU A 217 19.33 5.21 16.74
CA LEU A 217 18.18 5.73 17.48
C LEU A 217 18.36 5.51 18.98
N PRO A 218 17.84 6.43 19.82
CA PRO A 218 17.86 6.24 21.26
C PRO A 218 17.19 4.91 21.63
N HIS A 219 17.80 4.16 22.54
CA HIS A 219 17.25 2.89 23.01
C HIS A 219 16.10 3.13 24.00
N ALA A 220 15.12 2.23 23.99
CA ALA A 220 14.12 2.20 25.06
C ALA A 220 14.74 1.64 26.35
N VAL A 221 14.53 2.34 27.46
CA VAL A 221 15.11 2.01 28.77
C VAL A 221 14.02 2.08 29.83
N ASN A 222 13.96 1.09 30.73
CA ASN A 222 13.02 1.00 31.85
C ASN A 222 11.54 1.11 31.43
N GLY A 223 11.18 0.49 30.30
CA GLY A 223 9.81 0.55 29.80
C GLY A 223 9.38 1.91 29.23
N ILE A 224 10.31 2.85 29.04
CA ILE A 224 10.04 4.18 28.48
C ILE A 224 10.42 4.22 27.00
N VAL A 225 9.48 4.68 26.17
CA VAL A 225 9.68 4.87 24.74
C VAL A 225 10.35 6.23 24.49
N PRO A 226 11.48 6.28 23.77
CA PRO A 226 12.13 7.54 23.45
C PRO A 226 11.31 8.30 22.39
N LYS A 227 10.92 9.52 22.73
CA LYS A 227 10.04 10.37 21.92
C LYS A 227 10.83 11.52 21.30
N ASN A 228 10.41 12.00 20.14
CA ASN A 228 10.91 13.23 19.54
C ASN A 228 10.39 14.47 20.29
N ASP A 229 10.84 15.67 19.90
CA ASP A 229 10.42 16.94 20.51
C ASP A 229 8.90 17.19 20.45
N HIS A 230 8.19 16.50 19.54
CA HIS A 230 6.74 16.54 19.39
C HIS A 230 6.00 15.49 20.24
N GLY A 231 6.73 14.69 21.03
CA GLY A 231 6.16 13.64 21.88
C GLY A 231 5.79 12.34 21.16
N ASN A 232 6.23 12.16 19.91
CA ASN A 232 5.86 11.03 19.04
C ASN A 232 7.10 10.28 18.56
N VAL A 233 6.90 9.14 17.89
CA VAL A 233 7.99 8.42 17.20
C VAL A 233 7.71 8.44 15.69
N GLU A 234 8.71 8.83 14.90
CA GLU A 234 8.62 8.80 13.43
C GLU A 234 8.86 7.38 12.91
N VAL A 235 7.80 6.70 12.50
CA VAL A 235 7.82 5.31 12.03
C VAL A 235 7.78 5.27 10.51
N TRP A 236 8.91 5.60 9.91
CA TRP A 236 9.10 5.58 8.44
C TRP A 236 9.11 4.17 7.84
N SER A 237 9.57 3.21 8.64
CA SER A 237 9.69 1.79 8.33
C SER A 237 9.89 1.04 9.66
N GLU A 238 9.70 -0.27 9.67
CA GLU A 238 9.99 -1.12 10.84
C GLU A 238 11.46 -1.04 11.26
N LYS A 239 12.36 -0.71 10.33
CA LYS A 239 13.78 -0.48 10.58
C LYS A 239 14.10 0.85 11.26
N CYS A 240 13.13 1.75 11.34
CA CYS A 240 13.26 3.08 11.92
C CYS A 240 12.69 3.15 13.34
N LEU A 241 12.47 1.99 13.97
CA LEU A 241 11.98 1.94 15.34
C LEU A 241 13.16 1.98 16.33
N PRO A 242 13.03 2.75 17.42
CA PRO A 242 13.96 2.69 18.53
C PRO A 242 14.23 1.24 18.97
N PRO A 243 15.49 0.83 19.16
CA PRO A 243 15.79 -0.52 19.61
C PRO A 243 15.07 -0.86 20.92
N GLY A 244 14.48 -2.06 20.99
CA GLY A 244 13.66 -2.49 22.12
C GLY A 244 12.21 -2.03 22.08
N THR A 245 11.76 -1.41 20.99
CA THR A 245 10.35 -1.02 20.79
C THR A 245 9.68 -1.79 19.64
N VAL A 246 8.35 -1.80 19.65
CA VAL A 246 7.51 -2.40 18.62
C VAL A 246 6.39 -1.45 18.24
N HIS A 247 6.03 -1.45 16.96
CA HIS A 247 4.90 -0.69 16.42
C HIS A 247 3.63 -1.54 16.42
N LEU A 248 2.59 -1.08 17.12
CA LEU A 248 1.27 -1.71 17.18
C LEU A 248 0.27 -0.91 16.35
N ARG A 249 -0.03 -1.39 15.14
CA ARG A 249 -1.03 -0.81 14.20
C ARG A 249 -2.44 -1.30 14.51
N LEU A 250 -2.93 -0.96 15.70
CA LEU A 250 -4.24 -1.35 16.18
C LEU A 250 -5.09 -0.09 16.41
N PRO A 251 -6.32 -0.01 15.85
CA PRO A 251 -7.21 1.14 16.09
C PRO A 251 -7.49 1.31 17.58
N ARG A 252 -7.49 2.54 18.10
CA ARG A 252 -7.89 2.82 19.50
C ARG A 252 -7.05 2.13 20.59
N VAL A 253 -5.92 1.51 20.23
CA VAL A 253 -5.00 0.82 21.16
C VAL A 253 -4.45 1.73 22.27
N PHE A 254 -4.38 3.03 22.02
CA PHE A 254 -3.96 4.02 23.01
C PHE A 254 -4.81 3.99 24.29
N TYR A 255 -6.10 3.64 24.22
CA TYR A 255 -6.94 3.50 25.41
C TYR A 255 -6.54 2.29 26.25
N VAL A 256 -6.10 1.21 25.60
CA VAL A 256 -5.63 -0.02 26.28
C VAL A 256 -4.30 0.25 26.96
N ALA A 257 -3.34 0.85 26.26
CA ALA A 257 -2.05 1.23 26.84
C ALA A 257 -2.21 2.18 28.04
N LYS A 258 -3.09 3.18 27.91
CA LYS A 258 -3.41 4.11 29.01
C LYS A 258 -4.06 3.41 30.21
N ARG A 259 -4.96 2.44 29.98
CA ARG A 259 -5.62 1.67 31.04
C ARG A 259 -4.63 0.76 31.80
N LEU A 260 -3.64 0.23 31.10
CA LEU A 260 -2.59 -0.61 31.68
C LEU A 260 -1.43 0.18 32.30
N GLU A 261 -1.48 1.52 32.23
CA GLU A 261 -0.41 2.42 32.73
C GLU A 261 0.97 2.15 32.10
N ILE A 262 0.99 1.71 30.84
CA ILE A 262 2.21 1.44 30.08
C ILE A 262 2.59 2.67 29.26
N ASP A 263 3.88 3.05 29.28
CA ASP A 263 4.35 4.17 28.46
C ASP A 263 4.27 3.83 26.96
N TYR A 264 3.78 4.79 26.19
CA TYR A 264 3.64 4.67 24.75
C TYR A 264 3.94 5.99 24.07
N ALA A 265 4.27 5.91 22.78
CA ALA A 265 4.37 7.06 21.89
C ALA A 265 3.43 6.89 20.70
N PRO A 266 2.71 7.94 20.26
CA PRO A 266 2.00 7.90 18.99
C PRO A 266 2.97 7.64 17.82
N ALA A 267 2.60 6.73 16.93
CA ALA A 267 3.42 6.37 15.77
C ALA A 267 3.07 7.26 14.57
N MET A 268 3.94 8.21 14.24
CA MET A 268 3.78 9.08 13.07
C MET A 268 4.35 8.35 11.85
N VAL A 269 3.49 7.89 10.95
CA VAL A 269 3.87 7.03 9.81
C VAL A 269 4.08 7.80 8.51
N GLY A 270 3.70 9.07 8.46
CA GLY A 270 3.85 9.91 7.28
C GLY A 270 3.01 11.17 7.34
N PHE A 271 2.77 11.77 6.19
CA PHE A 271 2.04 13.02 6.05
C PHE A 271 0.94 12.88 5.00
N GLU A 272 -0.21 13.49 5.27
CA GLU A 272 -1.32 13.59 4.34
C GLU A 272 -1.50 15.04 3.91
N PHE A 273 -1.60 15.26 2.60
CA PHE A 273 -1.82 16.58 2.04
C PHE A 273 -3.33 16.84 1.89
N LYS A 274 -3.86 17.74 2.69
CA LYS A 274 -5.27 18.19 2.64
C LYS A 274 -5.30 19.70 2.48
N ASN A 275 -6.08 20.18 1.50
CA ASN A 275 -6.25 21.62 1.23
C ASN A 275 -4.93 22.39 1.02
N GLY A 276 -3.93 21.75 0.42
CA GLY A 276 -2.60 22.35 0.20
C GLY A 276 -1.73 22.46 1.45
N GLN A 277 -2.18 21.92 2.59
CA GLN A 277 -1.42 21.81 3.83
C GLN A 277 -1.07 20.35 4.10
N SER A 278 0.08 20.13 4.75
CA SER A 278 0.58 18.81 5.12
C SER A 278 0.29 18.54 6.59
N TYR A 279 -0.34 17.41 6.89
CA TYR A 279 -0.74 17.00 8.24
C TYR A 279 -0.09 15.67 8.61
N PRO A 280 0.50 15.52 9.81
CA PRO A 280 1.07 14.25 10.24
C PRO A 280 -0.03 13.20 10.40
N VAL A 281 0.22 12.01 9.85
CA VAL A 281 -0.66 10.84 9.95
C VAL A 281 -0.13 9.94 11.04
N PHE A 282 -0.99 9.61 11.99
CA PHE A 282 -0.69 8.67 13.07
C PHE A 282 -1.40 7.35 12.82
N ASP A 283 -0.67 6.25 12.95
CA ASP A 283 -1.21 4.90 12.84
C ASP A 283 -0.75 4.06 14.01
N GLY A 284 -1.63 3.86 15.00
CA GLY A 284 -1.32 3.07 16.18
C GLY A 284 -0.31 3.73 17.14
N ILE A 285 0.41 2.89 17.89
CA ILE A 285 1.35 3.33 18.95
C ILE A 285 2.68 2.55 18.85
N VAL A 286 3.76 3.15 19.36
CA VAL A 286 5.03 2.49 19.65
C VAL A 286 5.12 2.24 21.15
N VAL A 287 5.48 1.01 21.52
CA VAL A 287 5.62 0.55 22.92
C VAL A 287 6.90 -0.26 23.09
N CYS A 288 7.39 -0.40 24.32
CA CYS A 288 8.50 -1.32 24.59
C CYS A 288 8.09 -2.77 24.29
N ALA A 289 9.03 -3.54 23.74
CA ALA A 289 8.77 -4.91 23.28
C ALA A 289 8.28 -5.83 24.41
N GLU A 290 8.73 -5.58 25.65
CA GLU A 290 8.32 -6.32 26.86
C GLU A 290 6.82 -6.23 27.17
N PHE A 291 6.15 -5.15 26.73
CA PHE A 291 4.72 -4.93 27.00
C PHE A 291 3.81 -5.31 25.83
N ARG A 292 4.40 -5.75 24.71
CA ARG A 292 3.67 -6.08 23.48
C ARG A 292 2.51 -7.03 23.75
N ASP A 293 2.80 -8.16 24.39
CA ASP A 293 1.85 -9.26 24.50
C ASP A 293 0.72 -8.90 25.47
N ALA A 294 1.03 -8.23 26.57
CA ALA A 294 0.03 -7.71 27.53
C ALA A 294 -0.95 -6.73 26.86
N ILE A 295 -0.46 -5.83 26.00
CA ILE A 295 -1.33 -4.88 25.28
C ILE A 295 -2.18 -5.59 24.24
N VAL A 296 -1.61 -6.55 23.50
CA VAL A 296 -2.35 -7.28 22.45
C VAL A 296 -3.47 -8.12 23.05
N GLU A 297 -3.22 -8.80 24.17
CA GLU A 297 -4.24 -9.58 24.89
C GLU A 297 -5.36 -8.68 25.43
N ALA A 298 -5.00 -7.62 26.17
CA ALA A 298 -5.98 -6.68 26.70
C ALA A 298 -6.74 -5.92 25.60
N TYR A 299 -6.16 -5.79 24.41
CA TYR A 299 -6.82 -5.24 23.23
C TYR A 299 -7.85 -6.22 22.65
N ALA A 300 -7.51 -7.51 22.56
CA ALA A 300 -8.41 -8.53 22.05
C ALA A 300 -9.69 -8.64 22.91
N GLU A 301 -9.54 -8.67 24.23
CA GLU A 301 -10.67 -8.66 25.17
C GLU A 301 -11.56 -7.41 25.02
N GLU A 302 -10.92 -6.26 24.82
CA GLU A 302 -11.60 -4.97 24.67
C GLU A 302 -12.36 -4.86 23.35
N GLU A 303 -11.84 -5.42 22.26
CA GLU A 303 -12.54 -5.50 20.98
C GLU A 303 -13.71 -6.49 21.06
N GLU A 304 -13.56 -7.67 21.66
CA GLU A 304 -14.67 -8.61 21.85
C GLU A 304 -15.82 -7.96 22.64
N ARG A 305 -15.48 -7.23 23.71
CA ARG A 305 -16.46 -6.47 24.51
C ARG A 305 -17.19 -5.42 23.66
N ARG A 306 -16.49 -4.72 22.76
CA ARG A 306 -17.10 -3.70 21.87
C ARG A 306 -17.99 -4.35 20.84
N GLU A 307 -17.53 -5.41 20.18
CA GLU A 307 -18.31 -6.16 19.20
C GLU A 307 -19.59 -6.71 19.84
N ALA A 308 -19.53 -7.22 21.07
CA ALA A 308 -20.72 -7.68 21.79
C ALA A 308 -21.72 -6.54 22.08
N VAL A 309 -21.24 -5.34 22.43
CA VAL A 309 -22.09 -4.15 22.65
C VAL A 309 -22.68 -3.65 21.34
N GLU A 310 -21.89 -3.59 20.27
CA GLU A 310 -22.36 -3.17 18.95
C GLU A 310 -23.37 -4.16 18.37
N LYS A 311 -23.13 -5.46 18.53
CA LYS A 311 -24.08 -6.51 18.15
C LYS A 311 -25.42 -6.34 18.87
N LYS A 312 -25.41 -6.13 20.19
CA LYS A 312 -26.63 -5.85 20.97
C LYS A 312 -27.34 -4.58 20.47
N ARG A 313 -26.58 -3.52 20.18
CA ARG A 313 -27.13 -2.27 19.63
C ARG A 313 -27.78 -2.49 18.27
N ASN A 314 -27.12 -3.24 17.39
CA ASN A 314 -27.62 -3.58 16.06
C ASN A 314 -28.87 -4.46 16.14
N GLU A 315 -28.90 -5.43 17.05
CA GLU A 315 -30.07 -6.27 17.33
C GLU A 315 -31.26 -5.42 17.82
N MET A 316 -31.06 -4.51 18.78
CA MET A 316 -32.11 -3.60 19.25
C MET A 316 -32.64 -2.70 18.13
N GLN A 317 -31.75 -2.16 17.29
CA GLN A 317 -32.15 -1.34 16.14
C GLN A 317 -32.91 -2.16 15.08
N ALA A 318 -32.48 -3.40 14.82
CA ALA A 318 -33.18 -4.30 13.91
C ALA A 318 -34.60 -4.60 14.43
N ILE A 319 -34.74 -4.90 15.73
CA ILE A 319 -36.05 -5.14 16.37
C ILE A 319 -36.95 -3.91 16.25
N SER A 320 -36.44 -2.72 16.55
CA SER A 320 -37.20 -1.47 16.44
C SER A 320 -37.67 -1.21 15.00
N ARG A 321 -36.79 -1.40 14.01
CA ARG A 321 -37.15 -1.28 12.58
C ARG A 321 -38.16 -2.35 12.13
N TRP A 322 -38.03 -3.58 12.63
CA TRP A 322 -39.00 -4.64 12.36
C TRP A 322 -40.37 -4.31 12.94
N TYR A 323 -40.42 -3.79 14.16
CA TYR A 323 -41.65 -3.35 14.79
C TYR A 323 -42.32 -2.24 13.96
N GLN A 324 -41.57 -1.21 13.56
CA GLN A 324 -42.08 -0.14 12.69
C GLN A 324 -42.62 -0.68 11.36
N LEU A 325 -41.89 -1.61 10.72
CA LEU A 325 -42.34 -2.24 9.48
C LEU A 325 -43.66 -2.99 9.67
N LEU A 326 -43.75 -3.85 10.69
CA LEU A 326 -44.96 -4.63 10.98
C LEU A 326 -46.14 -3.72 11.34
N SER A 327 -45.94 -2.72 12.19
CA SER A 327 -46.96 -1.73 12.51
C SER A 327 -47.45 -1.00 11.26
N SER A 328 -46.55 -0.59 10.35
CA SER A 328 -46.93 0.04 9.08
C SER A 328 -47.75 -0.89 8.16
N ILE A 329 -47.45 -2.18 8.15
CA ILE A 329 -48.20 -3.19 7.38
C ILE A 329 -49.60 -3.36 7.97
N VAL A 330 -49.72 -3.47 9.29
CA VAL A 330 -51.01 -3.59 10.00
C VAL A 330 -51.87 -2.36 9.73
N THR A 331 -51.33 -1.15 9.85
CA THR A 331 -52.04 0.10 9.55
C THR A 331 -52.51 0.15 8.09
N ARG A 332 -51.69 -0.31 7.13
CA ARG A 332 -52.10 -0.42 5.71
C ARG A 332 -53.18 -1.48 5.47
N GLN A 333 -53.22 -2.55 6.24
CA GLN A 333 -54.28 -3.57 6.12
C GLN A 333 -55.60 -3.08 6.74
N SER A 334 -55.54 -2.39 7.89
CA SER A 334 -56.72 -1.82 8.55
C SER A 334 -57.39 -0.76 7.67
N THR A 335 -56.62 0.14 7.05
CA THR A 335 -57.14 1.14 6.11
C THR A 335 -57.77 0.52 4.86
N LYS A 336 -57.21 -0.57 4.32
CA LYS A 336 -57.85 -1.34 3.22
C LYS A 336 -59.16 -2.01 3.64
N SER A 337 -59.23 -2.56 4.85
CA SER A 337 -60.45 -3.20 5.37
C SER A 337 -61.56 -2.18 5.65
N VAL A 338 -61.22 -1.00 6.18
CA VAL A 338 -62.19 0.08 6.43
C VAL A 338 -62.69 0.69 5.12
N ASN A 339 -61.84 0.90 4.11
CA ASN A 339 -62.28 1.36 2.79
C ASN A 339 -63.14 0.32 2.04
N SER A 340 -62.94 -0.99 2.28
CA SER A 340 -63.82 -2.03 1.73
C SER A 340 -65.20 -2.11 2.41
N LYS A 341 -65.36 -1.49 3.60
CA LYS A 341 -66.61 -1.47 4.38
C LYS A 341 -67.40 -0.17 4.20
N LEU A 342 -66.76 0.90 3.74
CA LEU A 342 -67.40 2.20 3.45
C LEU A 342 -67.95 2.31 2.02
N ASP A 343 -67.69 1.33 1.15
CA ASP A 343 -68.21 1.33 -0.24
C ASP A 343 -69.62 0.71 -0.37
N VAL A 344 -70.28 0.42 0.77
CA VAL A 344 -71.67 -0.07 0.82
C VAL A 344 -72.46 0.71 1.87
N GLN A 345 -72.70 2.00 1.63
CA GLN A 345 -73.97 2.71 1.92
C GLN A 345 -73.82 4.23 1.71
N VAL A 346 -74.52 4.75 0.69
CA VAL A 346 -75.41 5.95 0.68
C VAL A 346 -74.88 7.18 1.46
N GLY A 347 -74.59 8.34 0.87
CA GLY A 347 -75.48 9.15 0.04
C GLY A 347 -76.13 10.28 0.86
N GLY A 348 -75.84 11.55 0.54
CA GLY A 348 -76.69 12.71 0.85
C GLY A 348 -76.19 13.74 1.87
N SER A 349 -75.98 14.98 1.37
CA SER A 349 -76.28 16.31 1.97
C SER A 349 -75.62 16.74 3.29
N GLN A 350 -75.37 18.02 3.60
CA GLN A 350 -75.15 19.32 2.95
C GLN A 350 -74.87 20.27 4.14
N ASN A 351 -73.98 21.26 3.97
CA ASN A 351 -73.98 22.59 4.61
C ASN A 351 -73.72 22.64 6.14
N ASP A 352 -73.25 23.70 6.79
CA ASP A 352 -72.71 25.04 6.52
C ASP A 352 -72.14 25.53 7.89
N GLU A 353 -71.22 26.50 7.90
CA GLU A 353 -71.04 27.59 8.89
C GLU A 353 -69.56 28.04 8.90
N GLN A 354 -69.19 29.00 8.04
CA GLN A 354 -69.19 30.46 8.26
C GLN A 354 -68.09 31.00 9.19
N SER A 355 -67.10 31.61 8.52
CA SER A 355 -66.25 32.69 9.00
C SER A 355 -67.06 33.94 9.37
N LEU A 356 -66.60 34.71 10.37
CA LEU A 356 -66.56 36.18 10.29
C LEU A 356 -65.67 36.78 11.41
N ALA A 357 -65.05 37.91 11.07
CA ALA A 357 -63.93 38.58 11.72
C ALA A 357 -64.31 39.55 12.85
N CYS A 358 -63.32 40.01 13.62
CA CYS A 358 -63.21 41.43 14.00
C CYS A 358 -61.77 41.80 14.40
N GLN A 359 -61.40 43.03 14.03
CA GLN A 359 -60.10 43.70 14.15
C GLN A 359 -59.94 44.40 15.51
N GLN A 360 -58.71 44.69 15.94
CA GLN A 360 -58.28 46.05 16.33
C GLN A 360 -56.78 46.13 16.66
N ASP A 361 -56.12 47.10 16.00
CA ASP A 361 -54.77 47.61 16.25
C ASP A 361 -54.66 48.36 17.58
N VAL A 362 -53.51 48.27 18.28
CA VAL A 362 -52.85 49.43 18.92
C VAL A 362 -51.32 49.24 18.91
N HIS A 363 -50.65 50.32 18.53
CA HIS A 363 -49.23 50.52 18.30
C HIS A 363 -48.43 50.82 19.59
N GLU A 364 -47.12 50.50 19.56
CA GLU A 364 -45.98 51.10 20.29
C GLU A 364 -45.80 50.98 21.82
N ASN A 365 -44.74 50.28 22.25
CA ASN A 365 -43.48 50.96 22.63
C ASN A 365 -42.31 49.98 22.91
N ARG A 366 -41.16 50.32 22.33
CA ARG A 366 -39.83 49.71 22.53
C ARG A 366 -39.09 50.43 23.66
N PRO A 367 -38.12 49.79 24.35
CA PRO A 367 -36.71 50.18 24.14
C PRO A 367 -35.79 48.93 24.03
N ALA A 368 -35.02 48.75 22.95
CA ALA A 368 -33.59 49.12 22.79
C ALA A 368 -32.67 48.45 23.84
N GLY A 369 -31.71 47.55 23.58
CA GLY A 369 -31.04 46.90 22.43
C GLY A 369 -29.98 45.91 23.02
N PRO A 370 -28.95 45.38 22.31
CA PRO A 370 -28.64 45.42 20.89
C PRO A 370 -28.73 44.04 20.19
N SER A 371 -28.95 44.12 18.87
CA SER A 371 -28.96 43.03 17.91
C SER A 371 -27.55 42.52 17.62
N ALA A 372 -27.39 41.20 17.56
CA ALA A 372 -26.37 40.56 16.73
C ALA A 372 -27.11 39.77 15.64
N ALA A 373 -27.16 40.35 14.44
CA ALA A 373 -27.67 39.70 13.25
C ALA A 373 -26.79 38.48 12.92
N MET A 374 -27.42 37.30 12.83
CA MET A 374 -26.79 36.08 12.34
C MET A 374 -27.30 35.80 10.91
N PRO A 375 -26.46 35.24 10.03
CA PRO A 375 -26.73 35.17 8.60
C PRO A 375 -27.92 34.26 8.27
N GLU A 376 -28.70 34.64 7.26
CA GLU A 376 -29.91 33.94 6.77
C GLU A 376 -29.66 32.54 6.19
N ASN A 377 -28.43 32.01 6.25
CA ASN A 377 -28.07 30.66 5.81
C ASN A 377 -27.19 29.95 6.86
N HIS A 378 -27.80 29.46 7.95
CA HIS A 378 -27.16 28.50 8.85
C HIS A 378 -28.00 27.23 8.95
N GLU A 379 -27.35 26.11 9.20
CA GLU A 379 -28.01 24.83 9.36
C GLU A 379 -28.77 24.82 10.70
N HIS A 380 -30.08 24.57 10.66
CA HIS A 380 -30.92 24.62 11.84
C HIS A 380 -30.64 23.45 12.77
N VAL A 381 -29.93 23.72 13.86
CA VAL A 381 -29.66 22.72 14.92
C VAL A 381 -30.71 22.86 16.03
N PHE A 382 -31.41 21.75 16.30
CA PHE A 382 -32.43 21.65 17.35
C PHE A 382 -31.89 20.83 18.52
N LEU A 383 -31.46 21.51 19.58
CA LEU A 383 -30.99 20.86 20.81
C LEU A 383 -32.16 20.31 21.62
N THR A 384 -31.93 19.21 22.33
CA THR A 384 -32.94 18.52 23.15
C THR A 384 -33.50 19.39 24.28
N GLU A 385 -32.69 20.35 24.77
CA GLU A 385 -33.06 21.29 25.84
C GLU A 385 -34.07 22.37 25.38
N ASN A 386 -34.27 22.53 24.07
CA ASN A 386 -35.15 23.55 23.48
C ASN A 386 -36.41 22.94 22.82
N GLN A 387 -36.84 21.77 23.31
CA GLN A 387 -38.05 21.09 22.86
C GLN A 387 -39.15 21.27 23.90
N SER A 388 -40.34 21.71 23.49
CA SER A 388 -41.51 21.76 24.34
C SER A 388 -42.55 20.76 23.84
N PHE A 389 -43.12 20.01 24.79
CA PHE A 389 -44.14 18.99 24.54
C PHE A 389 -45.51 19.55 24.91
N ASP A 390 -46.50 19.35 24.04
CA ASP A 390 -47.91 19.66 24.31
C ASP A 390 -48.70 18.36 24.47
N ASP A 391 -49.79 18.38 25.23
CA ASP A 391 -50.60 17.21 25.64
C ASP A 391 -51.22 16.44 24.45
N ASN A 392 -51.06 16.96 23.23
CA ASN A 392 -51.54 16.40 21.97
C ASN A 392 -50.46 15.62 21.17
N LEU A 393 -49.36 15.15 21.80
CA LEU A 393 -48.29 14.36 21.16
C LEU A 393 -47.51 15.12 20.06
N VAL A 394 -47.54 16.45 20.09
CA VAL A 394 -46.81 17.32 19.15
C VAL A 394 -45.57 17.89 19.85
N VAL A 395 -44.38 17.62 19.30
CA VAL A 395 -43.12 18.17 19.81
C VAL A 395 -42.78 19.43 19.02
N THR A 396 -42.71 20.56 19.71
CA THR A 396 -42.22 21.82 19.12
C THR A 396 -40.72 21.95 19.36
N LYS A 397 -39.92 21.96 18.29
CA LYS A 397 -38.47 22.14 18.34
C LYS A 397 -38.10 23.57 17.95
N ARG A 398 -37.29 24.25 18.77
CA ARG A 398 -36.86 25.63 18.53
C ARG A 398 -35.35 25.72 18.26
N CYS A 399 -34.98 26.43 17.19
CA CYS A 399 -33.60 26.81 16.90
C CYS A 399 -33.28 28.15 17.57
N HIS A 400 -32.00 28.40 17.89
CA HIS A 400 -31.54 29.64 18.54
C HIS A 400 -31.77 30.89 17.69
N CYS A 401 -31.96 30.73 16.37
CA CYS A 401 -32.36 31.82 15.48
C CYS A 401 -33.84 32.20 15.57
N GLY A 402 -34.62 31.50 16.40
CA GLY A 402 -36.06 31.72 16.56
C GLY A 402 -36.95 30.87 15.64
N PHE A 403 -36.37 30.10 14.72
CA PHE A 403 -37.13 29.18 13.86
C PHE A 403 -37.69 28.00 14.67
N THR A 404 -38.99 27.72 14.53
CA THR A 404 -39.69 26.62 15.21
C THR A 404 -40.31 25.64 14.22
N VAL A 405 -40.16 24.35 14.47
CA VAL A 405 -40.81 23.28 13.70
C VAL A 405 -41.61 22.38 14.65
N GLN A 406 -42.84 22.04 14.27
CA GLN A 406 -43.68 21.09 14.99
C GLN A 406 -43.56 19.73 14.30
N VAL A 407 -43.30 18.70 15.10
CA VAL A 407 -43.20 17.32 14.62
C VAL A 407 -44.13 16.46 15.46
N GLU A 408 -45.09 15.81 14.82
CA GLU A 408 -45.89 14.75 15.41
C GLU A 408 -45.01 13.51 15.58
N GLU A 409 -44.91 12.99 16.81
CA GLU A 409 -44.14 11.78 17.09
C GLU A 409 -45.03 10.57 16.78
N LEU A 410 -44.71 9.85 15.69
CA LEU A 410 -45.41 8.64 15.21
C LEU A 410 -44.84 7.34 15.78
#